data_AF-A0A655AYE4-F1
#
_entry.id   AF-A0A655AYE4-F1
#
_cell.length_a   1.000
_cell.length_b   1.000
_cell.length_c   1.000
_cell.angle_alpha   90.00
_cell.angle_beta   90.00
_cell.angle_gamma   90.00
#
_symmetry.space_group_name_H-M   'P 1'
#
loop_
_entity.id
_entity.type
_entity.pdbx_description
1 polymer ?
#
loop_
_entity_poly.entity_id
_entity_poly.type
_entity_poly.pdbx_seq_one_letter_code
_entity_poly.pdbx_strand_id
1 'polypeptide(L)' 'MRPRAGKVDVGKVVEHFSRRCRAVRVVPFDPHLEEGAEIALDRLRRETREALTELAAVVAAGFPGDPRRCKPSFT' A
#
# COMPACT_ATOMS: atom_id res chain seq x y z
N MET A 1 3.47 -15.63 15.16
CA MET A 1 4.79 -15.20 15.71
C MET A 1 4.67 -13.75 16.13
N ARG A 2 4.57 -13.43 17.42
CA ARG A 2 4.73 -12.04 17.89
C ARG A 2 6.23 -11.74 17.93
N PRO A 3 6.77 -10.84 17.10
CA PRO A 3 8.15 -10.41 17.28
C PRO A 3 8.19 -9.69 18.61
N ARG A 4 9.07 -10.13 19.52
CA ARG A 4 9.40 -9.41 20.74
C ARG A 4 9.81 -8.00 20.31
N ALA A 5 8.98 -7.01 20.58
CA ALA A 5 9.22 -5.63 20.20
C ALA A 5 10.41 -5.06 20.99
N GLY A 6 11.63 -5.43 20.60
CA GLY A 6 12.69 -4.43 20.56
C GLY A 6 12.14 -3.36 19.63
N LYS A 7 11.88 -2.15 20.17
CA LYS A 7 11.20 -1.04 19.47
C LYS A 7 11.82 -0.87 18.08
N VAL A 8 11.23 -1.48 17.06
CA VAL A 8 11.62 -1.23 15.68
C VAL A 8 11.15 0.19 15.42
N ASP A 9 12.11 1.08 15.25
CA ASP A 9 11.84 2.46 14.91
C ASP A 9 11.33 2.50 13.47
N VAL A 10 10.00 2.59 13.35
CA VAL A 10 9.30 2.64 12.06
C VAL A 10 9.81 3.82 11.23
N GLY A 11 10.21 4.93 11.86
CA GLY A 11 10.78 6.08 11.18
C GLY A 11 12.09 5.74 10.46
N LYS A 12 13.01 5.04 11.14
CA LYS A 12 14.27 4.59 10.54
C LYS A 12 14.06 3.57 9.41
N VAL A 13 13.07 2.69 9.55
CA VAL A 13 12.70 1.73 8.51
C VAL A 13 12.20 2.47 7.26
N VAL A 14 11.30 3.43 7.44
CA VAL A 14 10.79 4.27 6.35
C VAL A 14 11.94 5.04 5.69
N GLU A 15 12.82 5.66 6.47
CA GLU A 15 13.97 6.41 5.95
C GLU A 15 14.89 5.51 5.10
N HIS A 16 15.17 4.30 5.56
CA HIS A 16 16.03 3.36 4.86
C HIS A 16 15.47 2.97 3.48
N PHE A 17 14.18 2.65 3.42
CA PHE A 17 13.53 2.20 2.18
C PHE A 17 13.23 3.36 1.22
N SER A 18 12.98 4.56 1.73
CA SER A 18 12.70 5.74 0.88
C SER A 18 13.87 6.11 -0.03
N ARG A 19 15.09 5.68 0.29
CA ARG A 19 16.28 5.89 -0.56
C ARG A 19 16.36 4.96 -1.77
N ARG A 20 15.56 3.88 -1.80
CA ARG A 20 15.66 2.78 -2.78
C ARG A 20 14.33 2.48 -3.47
N CYS A 21 13.23 2.76 -2.81
CA CYS A 21 11.88 2.52 -3.28
C CYS A 21 11.28 3.84 -3.80
N ARG A 22 10.50 3.75 -4.88
CA ARG A 22 9.75 4.89 -5.42
C ARG A 22 8.79 5.52 -4.41
N ALA A 23 8.19 4.68 -3.55
CA ALA A 23 7.40 5.13 -2.41
C ALA A 23 7.46 4.08 -1.29
N VAL A 24 7.21 4.52 -0.06
CA VAL A 24 7.08 3.67 1.13
C VAL A 24 5.80 4.10 1.85
N ARG A 25 4.92 3.16 2.17
CA ARG A 25 3.70 3.44 2.92
C ARG A 25 3.64 2.61 4.20
N VAL A 26 3.40 3.28 5.32
CA VAL A 26 3.15 2.63 6.61
C VAL A 26 1.69 2.22 6.67
N VAL A 27 1.44 0.92 6.83
CA VAL A 27 0.11 0.38 7.11
C VAL A 27 -0.06 0.32 8.63
N PRO A 28 -1.10 0.95 9.21
CA PRO A 28 -1.33 0.91 10.65
C PRO A 28 -1.72 -0.50 11.11
N PHE A 29 -1.65 -0.75 12.42
CA PHE A 29 -2.17 -1.98 12.98
C PHE A 29 -3.68 -2.11 12.72
N ASP A 30 -4.07 -3.27 12.22
CA ASP A 30 -5.44 -3.63 11.91
C ASP A 30 -5.75 -5.02 12.48
N PRO A 31 -6.75 -5.17 13.38
CA PRO A 31 -7.10 -6.47 13.93
C PRO A 31 -7.50 -7.50 12.88
N HIS A 32 -8.16 -7.07 11.79
CA HIS A 32 -8.59 -7.97 10.72
C HIS A 32 -7.38 -8.57 9.97
N LEU A 33 -6.26 -7.84 9.91
CA LEU A 33 -5.00 -8.37 9.36
C LEU A 33 -4.28 -9.33 10.33
N GLU A 34 -4.54 -9.27 11.63
CA GLU A 34 -3.95 -10.18 12.63
C GLU A 34 -4.54 -11.60 12.51
N GLU A 35 -5.78 -11.73 12.01
CA GLU A 35 -6.46 -13.02 11.80
C GLU A 35 -5.64 -13.96 10.89
N GLY A 36 -4.79 -13.41 10.00
CA GLY A 36 -3.86 -14.19 9.17
C GLY A 36 -4.54 -15.08 8.12
N ALA A 37 -5.82 -14.82 7.85
CA ALA A 37 -6.66 -15.55 6.91
C ALA A 37 -7.06 -14.62 5.73
N GLU A 38 -8.17 -14.93 5.07
CA GLU A 38 -8.68 -14.13 3.96
C GLU A 38 -8.99 -12.68 4.38
N ILE A 39 -8.49 -11.72 3.59
CA ILE A 39 -8.67 -10.30 3.87
C ILE A 39 -9.92 -9.79 3.14
N ALA A 40 -11.05 -9.74 3.86
CA ALA A 40 -12.21 -8.93 3.48
C ALA A 40 -11.90 -7.42 3.56
N LEU A 41 -11.83 -6.74 2.41
CA LEU A 41 -11.44 -5.32 2.33
C LEU A 41 -12.43 -4.38 3.03
N ASP A 42 -13.71 -4.75 3.09
CA ASP A 42 -14.78 -4.04 3.78
C ASP A 42 -14.65 -4.10 5.31
N ARG A 43 -13.97 -5.13 5.85
CA ARG A 43 -13.71 -5.29 7.29
C ARG A 43 -12.47 -4.55 7.79
N LEU A 44 -11.61 -4.08 6.89
CA LEU A 44 -10.45 -3.27 7.26
C LEU A 44 -10.88 -1.96 7.94
N ARG A 45 -10.00 -1.40 8.77
CA ARG A 45 -10.17 -0.03 9.24
C ARG A 45 -9.97 0.95 8.07
N ARG A 46 -10.62 2.11 8.15
CA ARG A 46 -10.54 3.11 7.09
C ARG A 46 -9.10 3.54 6.82
N GLU A 47 -8.31 3.74 7.87
CA GLU A 47 -6.91 4.18 7.75
C GLU A 47 -6.04 3.13 7.05
N THR A 48 -6.32 1.84 7.30
CA THR A 48 -5.65 0.71 6.62
C THR A 48 -6.01 0.67 5.15
N ARG A 49 -7.30 0.83 4.81
CA ARG A 49 -7.76 0.91 3.42
C ARG A 49 -7.14 2.07 2.67
N GLU A 50 -7.08 3.25 3.29
CA GLU A 50 -6.48 4.44 2.69
C GLU A 50 -4.99 4.21 2.40
N ALA A 51 -4.24 3.69 3.38
CA ALA A 51 -2.82 3.37 3.20
C ALA A 51 -2.60 2.35 2.05
N LEU A 52 -3.41 1.30 1.97
CA LEU A 52 -3.35 0.33 0.87
C LEU A 52 -3.74 0.93 -0.48
N THR A 53 -4.75 1.80 -0.50
CA THR A 53 -5.23 2.48 -1.71
C THR A 53 -4.17 3.42 -2.27
N GLU A 54 -3.53 4.21 -1.42
CA GLU A 54 -2.42 5.08 -1.83
C GLU A 54 -1.23 4.28 -2.36
N LEU A 55 -0.90 3.16 -1.72
CA LEU A 55 0.14 2.26 -2.22
C LEU A 55 -0.24 1.70 -3.60
N ALA A 56 -1.48 1.25 -3.77
CA ALA A 56 -2.00 0.76 -5.05
C ALA A 56 -1.94 1.84 -6.13
N ALA A 57 -2.25 3.10 -5.79
CA ALA A 57 -2.14 4.24 -6.70
C ALA A 57 -0.68 4.48 -7.15
N VAL A 58 0.29 4.36 -6.25
CA VAL A 58 1.72 4.44 -6.63
C VAL A 58 2.08 3.34 -7.62
N VAL A 59 1.68 2.10 -7.34
CA VAL A 59 1.92 0.97 -8.25
C VAL A 59 1.24 1.22 -9.60
N ALA A 60 -0.02 1.64 -9.59
CA ALA A 60 -0.81 1.91 -10.79
C ALA A 60 -0.16 2.99 -11.67
N ALA A 61 0.37 4.05 -11.05
CA ALA A 61 1.10 5.12 -11.74
C ALA A 61 2.44 4.66 -12.37
N GLY A 62 2.86 3.41 -12.16
CA GLY A 62 4.01 2.80 -12.82
C GLY A 62 3.65 2.02 -14.09
N PHE A 63 2.37 1.70 -14.32
CA PHE A 63 1.95 1.03 -15.54
C PHE A 63 1.86 2.03 -16.70
N PRO A 64 2.25 1.64 -17.93
CA PRO A 64 1.98 2.44 -19.10
C PRO A 64 0.47 2.59 -19.28
N GLY A 65 0.01 3.81 -19.61
CA GLY A 65 -1.40 4.04 -19.94
C GLY A 65 -1.82 3.17 -21.13
N ASP A 66 -3.08 2.69 -21.14
CA ASP A 66 -3.61 1.90 -22.25
C ASP A 66 -3.53 2.72 -23.55
N PRO A 67 -2.69 2.34 -24.52
CA PRO A 67 -2.54 3.11 -25.76
C PRO A 67 -3.84 3.13 -26.59
N ARG A 68 -4.75 2.18 -26.36
CA ARG A 68 -6.04 2.09 -27.06
C ARG A 68 -7.03 3.16 -26.59
N ARG A 69 -6.82 3.74 -25.40
CA ARG A 69 -7.64 4.85 -24.87
C ARG A 69 -7.23 6.21 -25.42
N CYS A 70 -6.11 6.28 -26.14
CA CYS A 70 -5.55 7.51 -26.75
C CYS A 70 -5.96 7.69 -28.23
N LYS A 71 -6.98 6.97 -28.71
CA LYS A 71 -7.63 7.31 -29.98
C LYS A 71 -9.00 7.92 -29.67
N PRO A 72 -9.16 9.26 -29.74
CA PRO A 72 -10.48 9.83 -29.80
C PRO A 72 -11.06 9.43 -31.16
N SER A 73 -11.88 8.38 -31.19
CA SER A 73 -12.72 8.06 -32.33
C SER A 73 -13.83 9.10 -32.41
N PHE A 74 -13.50 10.24 -33.02
CA PHE A 74 -14.49 11.13 -33.59
C PHE A 74 -14.74 10.68 -35.02
N THR A 75 -15.91 10.07 -35.22
CA THR A 75 -16.62 9.95 -36.50
C THR A 75 -18.07 10.28 -36.22
#